data_AF-A0A4Q5T233-F1
#
_entry.id   AF-A0A4Q5T233-F1
#
_cell.length_a   1.000
_cell.length_b   1.000
_cell.length_c   1.000
_cell.angle_alpha   90.00
_cell.angle_beta   90.00
_cell.angle_gamma   90.00
#
_symmetry.space_group_name_H-M   'P 1'
#
loop_
_entity.id
_entity.type
_entity.pdbx_description
1 polymer ?
#
loop_
_entity_poly.entity_id
_entity_poly.type
_entity_poly.pdbx_seq_one_letter_code
_entity_poly.pdbx_strand_id
1 'polypeptide(L)' 'MGRERVLQDAGRRGLTVELVERPAAGSLEEAAALLGVPPADIVKTLVVQHGDAFVLVLVPGDR' A
#
# COMPACT_ATOMS: atom_id res chain seq x y z
N MET A 1 -6.50 16.00 -6.44
CA MET A 1 -7.66 15.62 -5.59
C MET A 1 -7.30 14.57 -4.51
N GLY A 2 -7.24 13.26 -4.79
CA GLY A 2 -6.96 12.24 -3.75
C GLY A 2 -5.48 12.08 -3.36
N ARG A 3 -4.62 11.80 -4.36
CA ARG A 3 -3.15 11.67 -4.18
C ARG A 3 -2.53 12.90 -3.52
N GLU A 4 -2.98 14.07 -3.94
CA GLU A 4 -2.50 15.36 -3.42
C GLU A 4 -2.81 15.55 -1.94
N ARG A 5 -4.00 15.15 -1.47
CA ARG A 5 -4.33 15.18 -0.03
C ARG A 5 -3.43 14.24 0.77
N VAL A 6 -3.13 13.04 0.24
CA VAL A 6 -2.22 12.08 0.88
C VAL A 6 -0.82 12.68 1.02
N LEU A 7 -0.28 13.26 -0.06
CA LEU A 7 1.05 13.88 -0.04
C LEU A 7 1.13 15.06 0.93
N GLN A 8 0.10 15.91 0.96
CA GLN A 8 0.06 17.04 1.90
C GLN A 8 0.01 16.60 3.36
N ASP A 9 -0.83 15.61 3.69
CA ASP A 9 -0.91 15.09 5.07
C ASP A 9 0.38 14.39 5.50
N ALA A 10 0.97 13.59 4.61
CA ALA A 10 2.27 12.96 4.84
C ALA A 10 3.36 14.00 5.10
N GLY A 11 3.44 15.05 4.27
CA GLY A 11 4.39 16.15 4.46
C GLY A 11 4.19 16.88 5.80
N ARG A 12 2.94 17.12 6.23
CA ARG A 12 2.64 17.70 7.55
C ARG A 12 3.10 16.82 8.72
N ARG A 13 3.23 15.51 8.51
CA ARG A 13 3.72 14.54 9.50
C ARG A 13 5.21 14.25 9.38
N GLY A 14 5.92 14.90 8.43
CA GLY A 14 7.33 14.64 8.18
C GLY A 14 7.60 13.28 7.52
N LEU A 15 6.60 12.69 6.85
CA LEU A 15 6.73 11.42 6.14
C LEU A 15 7.09 11.67 4.68
N THR A 16 8.18 11.08 4.24
CA THR A 16 8.55 11.04 2.82
C THR A 16 7.67 10.01 2.11
N VAL A 17 6.98 10.42 1.05
CA VAL A 17 6.13 9.54 0.23
C VAL A 17 6.50 9.71 -1.24
N GLU A 18 6.78 8.59 -1.89
CA GLU A 18 6.98 8.51 -3.34
C GLU A 18 5.74 7.88 -3.99
N LEU A 19 5.24 8.51 -5.06
CA LEU A 19 4.16 7.95 -5.87
C LEU A 19 4.76 7.30 -7.12
N VAL A 20 4.78 5.97 -7.13
CA VAL A 20 5.30 5.19 -8.24
C VAL A 20 4.12 4.63 -9.05
N GLU A 21 4.10 4.86 -10.36
CA GLU A 21 3.21 4.13 -11.26
C GLU A 21 3.78 2.75 -11.49
N ARG A 22 3.06 1.73 -11.02
CA ARG A 22 3.49 0.33 -11.16
C ARG A 22 3.08 -0.21 -12.54
N PRO A 23 3.99 -0.81 -13.32
CA PRO A 23 3.64 -1.57 -14.51
C PRO A 23 2.72 -2.77 -14.19
N ALA A 24 2.11 -3.35 -15.22
CA ALA A 24 1.38 -4.61 -15.04
C ALA A 24 2.37 -5.71 -14.58
N ALA A 25 1.94 -6.53 -13.62
CA ALA A 25 2.71 -7.66 -13.10
C ALA A 25 1.77 -8.86 -12.92
N GLY A 26 2.25 -10.05 -13.25
CA GLY A 26 1.53 -11.31 -13.12
C GLY A 26 1.70 -11.98 -11.75
N SER A 27 2.66 -11.54 -10.94
CA SER A 27 2.85 -12.04 -9.56
C SER A 27 3.23 -10.92 -8.58
N LEU A 28 3.20 -11.25 -7.28
CA LEU A 28 3.64 -10.34 -6.23
C LEU A 28 5.16 -10.09 -6.32
N GLU A 29 5.93 -11.15 -6.55
CA GLU A 29 7.39 -11.10 -6.63
C GLU A 29 7.83 -10.24 -7.82
N GLU A 30 7.16 -10.39 -8.97
CA GLU A 30 7.40 -9.54 -10.13
C GLU A 30 7.05 -8.07 -9.82
N ALA A 31 5.91 -7.82 -9.16
CA ALA A 31 5.53 -6.47 -8.75
C ALA A 31 6.56 -5.83 -7.79
N ALA A 32 7.05 -6.60 -6.82
CA ALA A 32 8.04 -6.16 -5.85
C ALA A 32 9.38 -5.84 -6.52
N ALA A 33 9.82 -6.70 -7.45
CA ALA A 33 11.01 -6.46 -8.26
C ALA A 33 10.90 -5.18 -9.11
N LEU A 34 9.76 -4.94 -9.75
CA LEU A 34 9.51 -3.71 -10.52
C LEU A 34 9.53 -2.45 -9.65
N LEU A 35 9.17 -2.55 -8.38
CA LEU A 35 9.16 -1.46 -7.42
C LEU A 35 10.49 -1.34 -6.63
N GLY A 36 11.41 -2.29 -6.77
CA GLY A 36 12.68 -2.30 -6.05
C GLY A 36 12.55 -2.56 -4.55
N VAL A 37 11.47 -3.25 -4.12
CA VAL A 37 11.17 -3.55 -2.71
C VAL A 37 11.07 -5.05 -2.48
N PRO A 38 11.27 -5.55 -1.25
CA PRO A 38 11.00 -6.96 -0.95
C PRO A 38 9.47 -7.23 -0.96
N PRO A 39 9.02 -8.45 -1.29
CA PRO A 39 7.58 -8.78 -1.33
C PRO A 39 6.83 -8.52 -0.02
N ALA A 40 7.48 -8.72 1.13
CA ALA A 40 6.90 -8.48 2.45
C ALA A 40 6.53 -7.01 2.71
N ASP A 41 7.19 -6.07 2.03
CA ASP A 41 6.91 -4.63 2.16
C ASP A 41 5.68 -4.19 1.36
N ILE A 42 5.20 -5.03 0.43
CA ILE A 42 3.91 -4.82 -0.23
C ILE A 42 2.80 -5.28 0.71
N VAL A 43 1.91 -4.36 1.09
CA VAL A 43 0.81 -4.66 2.01
C VAL A 43 -0.51 -4.86 1.26
N LYS A 44 -1.16 -5.99 1.49
CA LYS A 44 -2.55 -6.23 1.12
C LYS A 44 -3.47 -5.67 2.19
N THR A 45 -4.40 -4.80 1.80
CA THR A 45 -5.45 -4.31 2.71
C THR A 45 -6.74 -5.09 2.46
N LEU A 46 -7.28 -5.72 3.49
CA LEU A 46 -8.62 -6.30 3.50
C LEU A 46 -9.53 -5.41 4.36
N VAL A 47 -10.75 -5.19 3.91
CA VAL A 47 -11.78 -4.49 4.69
C VAL A 47 -12.85 -5.51 5.05
N VAL A 48 -13.04 -5.76 6.35
CA VAL A 48 -13.95 -6.78 6.85
C VAL A 48 -15.00 -6.11 7.73
N GLN A 49 -16.27 -6.49 7.57
CA GLN A 49 -17.32 -6.10 8.49
C GLN A 49 -17.35 -7.06 9.68
N HIS A 50 -17.33 -6.52 10.89
CA HIS A 50 -17.41 -7.29 12.13
C HIS A 50 -18.44 -6.64 13.07
N GLY A 51 -19.62 -7.26 13.18
CA GLY A 51 -20.78 -6.62 13.81
C GLY A 51 -21.14 -5.33 13.08
N ASP A 52 -21.23 -4.23 13.83
CA ASP A 52 -21.55 -2.90 13.29
C ASP A 52 -20.31 -2.08 12.88
N ALA A 53 -19.11 -2.66 12.96
CA ALA A 53 -17.85 -1.99 12.63
C ALA A 53 -17.19 -2.55 11.36
N PHE A 54 -16.35 -1.73 10.73
CA PHE A 54 -15.42 -2.15 9.68
C PHE A 54 -13.99 -2.18 10.23
N VAL A 55 -13.27 -3.25 9.94
CA VAL A 55 -11.86 -3.45 10.33
C VAL A 55 -11.00 -3.47 9.08
N LEU A 56 -9.91 -2.71 9.10
CA LEU A 56 -8.84 -2.81 8.11
C LEU A 56 -7.80 -3.81 8.60
N VAL A 57 -7.57 -4.87 7.82
CA VAL A 57 -6.51 -5.83 8.07
C VAL A 57 -5.40 -5.58 7.07
N LEU A 58 -4.21 -5.31 7.58
CA LEU A 58 -2.99 -5.12 6.81
C LEU A 58 -2.18 -6.43 6.84
N VAL A 59 -1.99 -7.04 5.68
CA VAL A 59 -1.28 -8.31 5.54
C VAL A 59 -0.02 -8.08 4.70
N PRO A 60 1.19 -8.35 5.23
CA PRO A 60 2.42 -8.39 4.44
C PRO A 60 2.29 -9.33 3.25
N GLY A 61 2.91 -9.00 2.12
CA GLY A 61 2.72 -9.74 0.86
C GLY A 61 3.24 -11.18 0.91
N ASP A 62 4.13 -11.51 1.84
CA ASP A 62 4.62 -12.86 2.07
C ASP A 62 3.66 -13.73 2.92
N ARG A 63 2.40 -13.30 3.12
CA ARG A 63 1.38 -13.99 3.93
C ARG A 63 0.00 -14.11 3.27
#